data_AF-A0AAD5J282-F1
#
_entry.id   AF-A0AAD5J282-F1
#
_cell.length_a   1.000
_cell.length_b   1.000
_cell.length_c   1.000
_cell.angle_alpha   90.00
_cell.angle_beta   90.00
_cell.angle_gamma   90.00
#
_symmetry.space_group_name_H-M   'P 1'
#
loop_
_entity.id
_entity.type
_entity.pdbx_description
1 polymer ?
#
loop_
_entity_poly.entity_id
_entity_poly.type
_entity_poly.pdbx_seq_one_letter_code
_entity_poly.pdbx_strand_id
1 'polypeptide(L)'
;MNVENLEINNSHVIVWIADKQKRLIDSIAQMFLNSEHRFCVKHLYNNFKSEHKGLLLKQILWSAAKSTIEQSMERMRSESVAAYEWLADKDTRHWSMAYFKDTAICDMLCNNMCEAFNKAIQQAHDKLVLTLMEMIRNYLMKRLVKKRAELEKWKHDIELNVFRIVENLKMESSICHPEYSGNFKYQARGIGDEQYVVDIDTKTCACNRWQLIGILCIHGISCILS
;
A
#
# COMPACT_ATOMS: atom_id res chain seq x y z
N MET A 1 29.23 -14.59 -6.71
CA MET A 1 28.37 -15.61 -6.08
C MET A 1 27.18 -15.78 -7.03
N ASN A 2 27.16 -16.86 -7.82
CA ASN A 2 26.12 -17.07 -8.82
C ASN A 2 24.79 -17.39 -8.15
N VAL A 3 23.75 -16.69 -8.59
CA VAL A 3 22.40 -16.68 -8.01
C VAL A 3 21.63 -17.98 -8.30
N GLU A 4 22.15 -18.81 -9.22
CA GLU A 4 21.57 -20.09 -9.65
C GLU A 4 21.53 -21.16 -8.54
N ASN A 5 22.29 -21.02 -7.45
CA ASN A 5 22.38 -22.02 -6.37
C ASN A 5 21.29 -21.92 -5.29
N LEU A 6 20.31 -21.01 -5.41
CA LEU A 6 19.34 -20.77 -4.32
C LEU A 6 18.03 -21.58 -4.43
N GLU A 7 17.85 -22.42 -5.45
CA GLU A 7 16.66 -23.29 -5.65
C GLU A 7 15.33 -22.64 -5.21
N ILE A 8 15.12 -21.37 -5.54
CA ILE A 8 13.92 -20.64 -5.11
C ILE A 8 12.75 -21.07 -5.99
N ASN A 9 12.13 -22.20 -5.64
CA ASN A 9 10.83 -22.58 -6.17
C ASN A 9 9.77 -21.67 -5.55
N ASN A 10 9.44 -20.57 -6.23
CA ASN A 10 8.41 -19.64 -5.79
C ASN A 10 7.01 -20.24 -6.00
N SER A 11 6.48 -20.91 -4.98
CA SER A 11 5.09 -21.37 -4.91
C SER A 11 4.07 -20.24 -4.63
N HIS A 12 4.56 -19.05 -4.28
CA HIS A 12 3.74 -17.90 -3.89
C HIS A 12 3.98 -16.68 -4.79
N VAL A 13 2.93 -15.89 -5.02
CA VAL A 13 3.01 -14.60 -5.73
C VAL A 13 3.75 -13.60 -4.84
N ILE A 14 4.87 -13.08 -5.32
CA ILE A 14 5.66 -12.06 -4.61
C ILE A 14 5.41 -10.70 -5.26
N VAL A 15 5.25 -9.67 -4.41
CA VAL A 15 5.14 -8.29 -4.86
C VAL A 15 6.34 -7.48 -4.38
N TRP A 16 7.03 -6.87 -5.33
CA TRP A 16 8.18 -6.00 -5.09
C TRP A 16 7.78 -4.54 -5.17
N ILE A 17 8.09 -3.74 -4.15
CA ILE A 17 7.97 -2.28 -4.20
C ILE A 17 9.36 -1.67 -4.27
N ALA A 18 9.74 -1.15 -5.43
CA ALA A 18 11.08 -0.61 -5.62
C ALA A 18 11.08 0.71 -6.41
N ASP A 19 12.27 1.31 -6.48
CA ASP A 19 12.54 2.44 -7.37
C ASP A 19 12.66 1.94 -8.83
N LYS A 20 12.45 2.82 -9.82
CA LYS A 20 12.45 2.51 -11.26
C LYS A 20 13.88 2.30 -11.80
N GLN A 21 14.72 1.57 -11.08
CA GLN A 21 16.03 1.17 -11.58
C GLN A 21 15.87 0.00 -12.54
N LYS A 22 16.09 0.24 -13.84
CA LYS A 22 15.89 -0.76 -14.91
C LYS A 22 16.56 -2.10 -14.62
N ARG A 23 17.81 -2.07 -14.13
CA ARG A 23 18.56 -3.28 -13.77
C ARG A 23 17.87 -4.12 -12.69
N LEU A 24 17.25 -3.47 -11.70
CA LEU A 24 16.55 -4.16 -10.61
C LEU A 24 15.27 -4.83 -11.13
N ILE A 25 14.51 -4.15 -11.98
CA ILE A 25 13.29 -4.70 -12.60
C ILE A 25 13.64 -5.93 -13.45
N ASP A 26 14.66 -5.82 -14.30
CA ASP A 26 15.11 -6.91 -15.16
C ASP A 26 15.58 -8.13 -14.33
N SER A 27 16.34 -7.91 -13.26
CA SER A 27 16.79 -8.98 -12.37
C SER A 27 15.63 -9.64 -11.61
N ILE A 28 14.66 -8.87 -11.12
CA ILE A 28 13.47 -9.41 -10.45
C ILE A 28 12.67 -10.29 -11.41
N ALA A 29 12.45 -9.83 -12.65
CA ALA A 29 11.71 -10.58 -13.65
C ALA A 29 12.42 -11.90 -14.04
N GLN A 30 13.75 -11.91 -14.10
CA GLN A 30 14.54 -13.11 -14.37
C GLN A 30 14.51 -14.12 -13.23
N MET A 31 14.56 -13.65 -11.98
CA MET A 31 14.60 -14.52 -10.80
C MET A 31 13.20 -14.96 -10.33
N PHE A 32 12.17 -14.17 -10.59
CA PHE A 32 10.84 -14.33 -10.05
C PHE A 32 9.78 -14.14 -11.14
N LEU A 33 9.63 -15.17 -11.99
CA LEU A 33 8.75 -15.19 -13.18
C LEU A 33 7.28 -14.82 -12.91
N ASN A 34 6.78 -15.05 -11.70
CA ASN A 34 5.40 -14.78 -11.29
C ASN A 34 5.27 -13.60 -10.31
N SER A 35 6.23 -12.68 -10.30
CA SER A 35 6.21 -11.53 -9.39
C SER A 35 5.54 -10.30 -10.00
N GLU A 36 4.91 -9.48 -9.15
CA GLU A 36 4.47 -8.14 -9.53
C GLU A 36 5.52 -7.12 -9.10
N HIS A 37 5.75 -6.13 -9.94
CA HIS A 37 6.60 -5.01 -9.62
C HIS A 37 5.77 -3.73 -9.48
N ARG A 38 5.77 -3.14 -8.30
CA ARG A 38 5.08 -1.89 -8.00
C ARG A 38 6.11 -0.77 -7.81
N PHE A 39 5.86 0.39 -8.41
CA PHE A 39 6.63 1.60 -8.20
C PHE A 39 6.32 2.17 -6.83
N CYS A 40 7.38 2.52 -6.10
CA CYS A 40 7.24 3.38 -4.93
C CYS A 40 6.66 4.74 -5.36
N VAL A 41 5.46 5.08 -4.88
CA VAL A 41 4.75 6.32 -5.25
C VAL A 41 5.54 7.57 -4.86
N LYS A 42 6.33 7.50 -3.79
CA LYS A 42 7.25 8.58 -3.41
C LYS A 42 8.32 8.84 -4.48
N HIS A 43 8.91 7.79 -5.05
CA HIS A 43 9.88 7.92 -6.14
C HIS A 43 9.20 8.36 -7.44
N LEU A 44 8.02 7.82 -7.74
CA LEU A 44 7.20 8.27 -8.87
C LEU A 44 6.92 9.78 -8.77
N TYR A 45 6.52 10.26 -7.59
CA TYR A 45 6.30 11.68 -7.34
C TYR A 45 7.59 12.51 -7.46
N ASN A 46 8.74 12.02 -6.99
CA ASN A 46 10.00 12.74 -7.13
C ASN A 46 10.36 12.96 -8.61
N ASN A 47 10.15 11.95 -9.45
CA ASN A 47 10.33 12.07 -10.90
C ASN A 47 9.29 13.05 -11.49
N PHE A 48 8.03 12.90 -11.14
CA PHE A 48 6.93 13.77 -11.59
C PHE A 48 7.17 15.25 -11.23
N LYS A 49 7.63 15.53 -10.00
CA LYS A 49 7.87 16.89 -9.48
C LYS A 49 8.93 17.66 -10.29
N SER A 50 9.84 16.96 -10.97
CA SER A 50 10.88 17.61 -11.78
C SER A 50 10.27 18.43 -12.92
N GLU A 51 9.19 17.94 -13.53
CA GLU A 51 8.46 18.55 -14.65
C GLU A 51 7.16 19.23 -14.19
N HIS A 52 6.48 18.67 -13.18
CA HIS A 52 5.16 19.09 -12.73
C HIS A 52 5.19 19.50 -11.25
N LYS A 53 5.43 20.79 -11.01
CA LYS A 53 5.53 21.36 -9.65
C LYS A 53 4.16 21.80 -9.15
N GLY A 54 3.91 21.59 -7.86
CA GLY A 54 2.72 22.12 -7.18
C GLY A 54 2.21 21.19 -6.09
N LEU A 55 1.72 21.78 -4.99
CA LEU A 55 1.14 21.00 -3.89
C LEU A 55 -0.16 20.29 -4.33
N LEU A 56 -0.96 20.95 -5.16
CA LEU A 56 -2.21 20.40 -5.68
C LEU A 56 -1.95 19.16 -6.54
N LEU A 57 -1.05 19.24 -7.52
CA LEU A 57 -0.68 18.10 -8.38
C LEU A 57 -0.08 16.94 -7.57
N LYS A 58 0.72 17.25 -6.54
CA LYS A 58 1.16 16.23 -5.56
C LYS A 58 -0.04 15.53 -4.95
N GLN A 59 -0.98 16.28 -4.35
CA GLN A 59 -2.14 15.70 -3.67
C GLN A 59 -3.00 14.85 -4.62
N ILE A 60 -3.22 15.31 -5.85
CA ILE A 60 -3.98 14.57 -6.87
C ILE A 60 -3.26 13.27 -7.25
N LEU A 61 -1.94 13.30 -7.48
CA LEU A 61 -1.16 12.10 -7.79
C LEU A 61 -1.25 11.07 -6.66
N TRP A 62 -1.07 11.51 -5.41
CA TRP A 62 -1.18 10.62 -4.24
C TRP A 62 -2.60 10.06 -4.08
N SER A 63 -3.62 10.87 -4.34
CA SER A 63 -5.02 10.44 -4.33
C SER A 63 -5.27 9.39 -5.42
N ALA A 64 -4.75 9.60 -6.64
CA ALA A 64 -4.91 8.68 -7.75
C ALA A 64 -4.16 7.35 -7.54
N ALA A 65 -2.95 7.41 -6.98
CA ALA A 65 -2.18 6.21 -6.66
C ALA A 65 -2.85 5.36 -5.57
N LYS A 66 -3.49 6.00 -4.58
CA LYS A 66 -4.16 5.35 -3.44
C LYS A 66 -5.61 4.95 -3.73
N SER A 67 -6.21 5.48 -4.79
CA SER A 67 -7.56 5.09 -5.21
C SER A 67 -7.60 3.61 -5.54
N THR A 68 -8.65 2.95 -5.09
CA THR A 68 -8.98 1.55 -5.41
C THR A 68 -9.97 1.44 -6.57
N ILE A 69 -10.35 2.59 -7.15
CA ILE A 69 -11.27 2.73 -8.28
C ILE A 69 -10.53 3.44 -9.42
N GLU A 70 -10.71 2.94 -10.64
CA GLU A 70 -9.97 3.33 -11.84
C GLU A 70 -10.17 4.80 -12.27
N GLN A 71 -11.28 5.44 -11.86
CA GLN A 71 -11.67 6.79 -12.30
C GLN A 71 -10.85 7.93 -11.68
N SER A 72 -9.86 7.64 -10.83
CA SER A 72 -9.15 8.68 -10.06
C SER A 72 -8.25 9.61 -10.87
N MET A 73 -7.99 9.30 -12.14
CA MET A 73 -7.13 10.10 -13.01
C MET A 73 -7.84 11.28 -13.69
N GLU A 74 -9.18 11.31 -13.69
CA GLU A 74 -9.93 12.39 -14.34
C GLU A 74 -9.65 13.75 -13.70
N ARG A 75 -9.48 13.78 -12.37
CA ARG A 75 -9.09 14.99 -11.65
C ARG A 75 -7.71 15.50 -12.05
N MET A 76 -6.78 14.61 -12.42
CA MET A 76 -5.47 15.06 -12.93
C MET A 76 -5.63 15.72 -14.29
N ARG A 77 -6.46 15.14 -15.17
CA ARG A 77 -6.73 15.66 -16.52
C ARG A 77 -7.36 17.05 -16.47
N SER A 78 -8.34 17.27 -15.59
CA SER A 78 -9.01 18.57 -15.44
C SER A 78 -8.05 19.67 -14.95
N GLU A 79 -7.07 19.32 -14.13
CA GLU A 79 -6.14 20.26 -13.51
C GLU A 79 -4.90 20.52 -14.37
N SER A 80 -4.38 19.49 -15.04
CA SER A 80 -3.27 19.61 -15.97
C SER A 80 -3.21 18.44 -16.94
N VAL A 81 -3.54 18.70 -18.21
CA VAL A 81 -3.46 17.71 -19.29
C VAL A 81 -2.04 17.14 -19.43
N ALA A 82 -1.01 17.99 -19.38
CA ALA A 82 0.38 17.54 -19.48
C ALA A 82 0.78 16.60 -18.33
N ALA A 83 0.35 16.89 -17.09
CA ALA A 83 0.61 16.01 -15.94
C ALA A 83 -0.14 14.67 -16.05
N TYR A 84 -1.37 14.71 -16.57
CA TYR A 84 -2.15 13.53 -16.87
C TYR A 84 -1.45 12.65 -17.92
N GLU A 85 -1.02 13.24 -19.04
CA GLU A 85 -0.31 12.54 -20.12
C GLU A 85 0.98 11.90 -19.61
N TRP A 86 1.74 12.64 -18.78
CA TRP A 86 2.93 12.09 -18.14
C TRP A 86 2.58 10.84 -17.34
N LEU A 87 1.54 10.86 -16.51
CA LEU A 87 1.15 9.67 -15.73
C LEU A 87 0.58 8.54 -16.60
N ALA A 88 -0.19 8.87 -17.63
CA ALA A 88 -0.81 7.92 -18.55
C ALA A 88 0.23 7.14 -19.39
N ASP A 89 1.41 7.71 -19.63
CA ASP A 89 2.55 7.02 -20.24
C ASP A 89 3.09 5.85 -19.38
N LYS A 90 2.85 5.88 -18.06
CA LYS A 90 3.23 4.77 -17.17
C LYS A 90 2.11 3.76 -17.04
N ASP A 91 2.46 2.49 -17.20
CA ASP A 91 1.58 1.36 -16.90
C ASP A 91 1.01 1.45 -15.48
N THR A 92 -0.32 1.61 -15.39
CA THR A 92 -1.08 1.84 -14.15
C THR A 92 -0.96 0.68 -13.18
N ARG A 93 -0.73 -0.55 -13.68
CA ARG A 93 -0.52 -1.76 -12.87
C ARG A 93 0.69 -1.65 -11.94
N HIS A 94 1.63 -0.75 -12.26
CA HIS A 94 2.81 -0.56 -11.44
C HIS A 94 2.61 0.50 -10.35
N TRP A 95 1.66 1.43 -10.44
CA TRP A 95 1.65 2.57 -9.51
C TRP A 95 0.28 2.96 -8.95
N SER A 96 -0.81 2.46 -9.51
CA SER A 96 -2.16 2.74 -9.04
C SER A 96 -2.77 1.50 -8.40
N MET A 97 -3.24 1.66 -7.16
CA MET A 97 -3.84 0.59 -6.39
C MET A 97 -5.10 0.00 -7.06
N ALA A 98 -5.85 0.80 -7.83
CA ALA A 98 -7.00 0.35 -8.59
C ALA A 98 -6.69 -0.78 -9.59
N TYR A 99 -5.43 -0.91 -10.02
CA TYR A 99 -4.99 -1.90 -11.01
C TYR A 99 -4.09 -2.98 -10.40
N PHE A 100 -3.91 -2.98 -9.08
CA PHE A 100 -3.17 -4.04 -8.39
C PHE A 100 -4.03 -5.30 -8.30
N LYS A 101 -3.37 -6.45 -8.35
CA LYS A 101 -4.05 -7.71 -8.03
C LYS A 101 -4.25 -7.81 -6.52
N ASP A 102 -5.31 -8.52 -6.14
CA ASP A 102 -5.67 -8.88 -4.77
C ASP A 102 -4.86 -10.07 -4.22
N THR A 103 -3.92 -10.60 -5.01
CA THR A 103 -2.96 -11.65 -4.61
C THR A 103 -2.06 -11.24 -3.45
N ALA A 104 -1.80 -9.94 -3.31
CA ALA A 104 -1.00 -9.37 -2.22
C ALA A 104 -1.73 -8.21 -1.55
N ILE A 105 -2.38 -8.56 -0.45
CA ILE A 105 -3.15 -7.66 0.41
C ILE A 105 -2.17 -6.75 1.17
N CYS A 106 -2.11 -5.46 0.80
CA CYS A 106 -1.16 -4.52 1.40
C CYS A 106 -1.59 -3.06 1.19
N ASP A 107 -1.52 -2.26 2.25
CA ASP A 107 -1.83 -0.82 2.22
C ASP A 107 -0.65 0.05 1.75
N MET A 108 0.54 -0.55 1.61
CA MET A 108 1.77 0.17 1.33
C MET A 108 1.95 0.48 -0.16
N LEU A 109 2.16 1.76 -0.43
CA LEU A 109 2.52 2.27 -1.77
C LEU A 109 3.95 2.81 -1.83
N CYS A 110 4.67 2.71 -0.72
CA CYS A 110 5.97 3.35 -0.54
C CYS A 110 6.96 2.36 0.04
N ASN A 111 8.22 2.55 -0.33
CA ASN A 111 9.32 1.79 0.25
C ASN A 111 9.81 2.38 1.59
N ASN A 112 8.87 2.91 2.41
CA ASN A 112 9.20 3.61 3.64
C ASN A 112 9.93 2.70 4.65
N MET A 113 9.61 1.41 4.65
CA MET A 113 10.28 0.44 5.53
C MET A 113 11.76 0.28 5.17
N CYS A 114 12.10 0.12 3.89
CA CYS A 114 13.51 0.03 3.49
C CYS A 114 14.22 1.36 3.70
N GLU A 115 13.59 2.50 3.41
CA GLU A 115 14.20 3.81 3.68
C GLU A 115 14.49 4.01 5.18
N ALA A 116 13.55 3.63 6.06
CA ALA A 116 13.73 3.73 7.50
C ALA A 116 14.83 2.78 7.99
N PHE A 117 14.90 1.55 7.45
CA PHE A 117 15.95 0.60 7.76
C PHE A 117 17.32 1.08 7.28
N ASN A 118 17.43 1.48 6.01
CA ASN A 118 18.66 2.00 5.41
C ASN A 118 19.19 3.21 6.19
N LYS A 119 18.30 4.11 6.62
CA LYS A 119 18.67 5.23 7.50
C LYS A 119 19.18 4.76 8.86
N ALA A 120 18.54 3.77 9.46
CA ALA A 120 18.94 3.23 10.77
C ALA A 120 20.32 2.54 10.73
N ILE A 121 20.68 1.92 9.60
CA ILE A 121 21.95 1.22 9.43
C ILE A 121 23.00 2.04 8.66
N GLN A 122 22.71 3.30 8.35
CA GLN A 122 23.58 4.14 7.50
C GLN A 122 25.02 4.20 8.02
N GLN A 123 25.21 4.28 9.34
CA GLN A 123 26.55 4.32 9.97
C GLN A 123 27.29 2.98 9.90
N ALA A 124 26.59 1.89 9.60
CA ALA A 124 27.15 0.54 9.48
C ALA A 124 27.62 0.22 8.06
N HIS A 125 27.21 0.98 7.03
CA HIS A 125 27.48 0.68 5.62
C HIS A 125 28.97 0.62 5.28
N ASP A 126 29.79 1.49 5.87
CA ASP A 126 31.23 1.58 5.58
C ASP A 126 32.08 0.74 6.55
N LYS A 127 31.46 -0.19 7.27
CA LYS A 127 32.14 -1.04 8.26
C LYS A 127 32.44 -2.42 7.69
N LEU A 128 33.41 -3.10 8.30
CA LEU A 128 33.69 -4.51 8.01
C LEU A 128 32.42 -5.34 8.25
N VAL A 129 32.25 -6.43 7.50
CA VAL A 129 31.04 -7.28 7.53
C VAL A 129 30.68 -7.72 8.95
N LEU A 130 31.66 -8.10 9.78
CA LEU A 130 31.44 -8.47 11.19
C LEU A 130 30.88 -7.30 12.01
N THR A 131 31.45 -6.10 11.86
CA THR A 131 30.99 -4.90 12.56
C THR A 131 29.60 -4.48 12.09
N LEU A 132 29.33 -4.58 10.78
CA LEU A 132 28.01 -4.30 10.21
C LEU A 132 26.94 -5.22 10.81
N MET A 133 27.19 -6.54 10.83
CA MET A 133 26.25 -7.51 11.41
C MET A 133 26.01 -7.24 12.90
N GLU A 134 27.05 -6.93 13.65
CA GLU A 134 26.94 -6.62 15.07
C GLU A 134 26.15 -5.32 15.32
N MET A 135 26.31 -4.30 14.49
CA MET A 135 25.51 -3.07 14.56
C MET A 135 24.03 -3.32 14.25
N ILE A 136 23.73 -4.12 13.21
CA ILE A 136 22.35 -4.51 12.88
C ILE A 136 21.72 -5.32 14.01
N ARG A 137 22.44 -6.31 14.55
CA ARG A 137 21.98 -7.13 15.69
C ARG A 137 21.64 -6.25 16.89
N ASN A 138 22.53 -5.33 17.27
CA ASN A 138 22.31 -4.40 18.37
C ASN A 138 21.12 -3.46 18.14
N TYR A 139 20.94 -2.97 16.91
CA TYR A 139 19.78 -2.17 16.53
C TYR A 139 18.47 -2.95 16.69
N LEU A 140 18.40 -4.17 16.16
CA LEU A 140 17.21 -5.02 16.22
C LEU A 140 16.87 -5.39 17.66
N MET A 141 17.86 -5.80 18.47
CA MET A 141 17.64 -6.12 19.88
C MET A 141 17.04 -4.96 20.66
N LYS A 142 17.63 -3.75 20.55
CA LYS A 142 17.11 -2.55 21.23
C LYS A 142 15.68 -2.22 20.77
N ARG A 143 15.41 -2.35 19.47
CA ARG A 143 14.09 -2.10 18.90
C ARG A 143 13.05 -3.12 19.38
N LEU A 144 13.40 -4.41 19.44
CA LEU A 144 12.51 -5.47 19.92
C LEU A 144 12.17 -5.31 21.41
N VAL A 145 13.14 -5.00 22.26
CA VAL A 145 12.91 -4.72 23.68
C VAL A 145 11.96 -3.53 23.85
N LYS A 146 12.20 -2.43 23.13
CA LYS A 146 11.32 -1.27 23.16
C LYS A 146 9.90 -1.64 22.70
N LYS A 147 9.77 -2.38 21.61
CA LYS A 147 8.46 -2.80 21.07
C LYS A 147 7.72 -3.73 22.02
N ARG A 148 8.41 -4.66 22.70
CA ARG A 148 7.81 -5.51 23.74
C ARG A 148 7.23 -4.68 24.89
N ALA A 149 8.00 -3.72 25.41
CA ALA A 149 7.53 -2.84 26.48
C ALA A 149 6.35 -1.93 26.05
N GLU A 150 6.28 -1.55 24.76
CA GLU A 150 5.12 -0.84 24.21
C GLU A 150 3.89 -1.76 24.14
N LEU A 151 4.06 -3.02 23.72
CA LEU A 151 2.99 -4.01 23.61
C LEU A 151 2.43 -4.44 24.98
N GLU A 152 3.27 -4.53 26.02
CA GLU A 152 2.81 -4.85 27.38
C GLU A 152 1.79 -3.83 27.92
N LYS A 153 1.83 -2.59 27.44
CA LYS A 153 0.89 -1.52 27.82
C LYS A 153 -0.33 -1.44 26.89
N TRP A 154 -0.28 -2.15 25.77
CA TRP A 154 -1.30 -2.10 24.73
C TRP A 154 -2.44 -3.06 25.07
N LYS A 155 -3.67 -2.55 25.01
CA LYS A 155 -4.86 -3.25 25.53
C LYS A 155 -5.74 -3.90 24.46
N HIS A 156 -5.38 -3.73 23.19
CA HIS A 156 -6.19 -4.20 22.07
C HIS A 156 -5.48 -5.31 21.32
N ASP A 157 -6.25 -6.22 20.73
CA ASP A 157 -5.74 -7.39 20.02
C ASP A 157 -5.13 -7.05 18.64
N ILE A 158 -5.31 -5.82 18.18
CA ILE A 158 -4.79 -5.31 16.91
C ILE A 158 -3.70 -4.27 17.14
N GLU A 159 -2.69 -4.23 16.27
CA GLU A 159 -1.57 -3.29 16.38
C GLU A 159 -2.02 -1.81 16.35
N LEU A 160 -1.31 -0.94 17.06
CA LEU A 160 -1.66 0.46 17.28
C LEU A 160 -2.00 1.26 16.01
N ASN A 161 -1.24 1.11 14.92
CA ASN A 161 -1.51 1.83 13.68
C ASN A 161 -2.78 1.31 12.99
N VAL A 162 -2.98 0.00 12.95
CA VAL A 162 -4.19 -0.61 12.41
C VAL A 162 -5.41 -0.19 13.23
N PHE A 163 -5.30 -0.22 14.57
CA PHE A 163 -6.33 0.26 15.47
C PHE A 163 -6.74 1.69 15.17
N ARG A 164 -5.78 2.60 15.06
CA ARG A 164 -6.04 4.01 14.72
C ARG A 164 -6.72 4.16 13.36
N ILE A 165 -6.33 3.37 12.37
CA ILE A 165 -6.97 3.39 11.04
C ILE A 165 -8.43 2.96 11.16
N VAL A 166 -8.71 1.86 11.86
CA VAL A 166 -10.08 1.33 12.04
C VAL A 166 -10.96 2.32 12.80
N GLU A 167 -10.46 2.92 13.88
CA GLU A 167 -11.23 3.91 14.66
C GLU A 167 -11.57 5.17 13.82
N ASN A 168 -10.63 5.63 12.99
CA ASN A 168 -10.92 6.74 12.06
C ASN A 168 -11.99 6.35 11.03
N LEU A 169 -11.84 5.18 10.40
CA LEU A 169 -12.81 4.69 9.43
C LEU A 169 -14.19 4.44 10.04
N LYS A 170 -14.23 4.05 11.33
CA LYS A 170 -15.48 3.92 12.08
C LYS A 170 -16.18 5.26 12.25
N MET A 171 -15.46 6.33 12.62
CA MET A 171 -16.04 7.67 12.68
C MET A 171 -16.57 8.11 11.31
N GLU A 172 -15.78 7.88 10.24
CA GLU A 172 -16.17 8.20 8.86
C GLU A 172 -17.34 7.36 8.35
N SER A 173 -17.52 6.12 8.83
CA SER A 173 -18.60 5.22 8.40
C SER A 173 -20.00 5.72 8.72
N SER A 174 -20.14 6.72 9.61
CA SER A 174 -21.41 7.37 9.96
C SER A 174 -22.13 8.02 8.77
N ILE A 175 -21.41 8.33 7.68
CA ILE A 175 -21.98 8.89 6.46
C ILE A 175 -22.60 7.82 5.53
N CYS A 176 -22.38 6.55 5.84
CA CYS A 176 -22.84 5.43 5.02
C CYS A 176 -24.15 4.87 5.58
N HIS A 177 -25.10 4.58 4.69
CA HIS A 177 -26.42 4.07 5.03
C HIS A 177 -26.58 2.66 4.45
N PRO A 178 -26.45 1.60 5.26
CA PRO A 178 -26.51 0.23 4.80
C PRO A 178 -27.95 -0.27 4.77
N GLU A 179 -28.30 -1.00 3.72
CA GLU A 179 -29.59 -1.69 3.55
C GLU A 179 -29.33 -3.19 3.36
N TYR A 180 -29.82 -4.01 4.30
CA TYR A 180 -29.64 -5.45 4.26
C TYR A 180 -30.39 -6.07 3.08
N SER A 181 -29.68 -6.84 2.28
CA SER A 181 -30.19 -7.48 1.05
C SER A 181 -30.30 -9.01 1.17
N GLY A 182 -30.04 -9.59 2.34
CA GLY A 182 -30.04 -11.04 2.56
C GLY A 182 -28.64 -11.67 2.41
N ASN A 183 -28.44 -12.86 3.00
CA ASN A 183 -27.21 -13.67 2.87
C ASN A 183 -25.91 -12.89 3.14
N PHE A 184 -25.85 -12.15 4.25
CA PHE A 184 -24.70 -11.31 4.63
C PHE A 184 -24.32 -10.22 3.61
N LYS A 185 -25.22 -9.91 2.67
CA LYS A 185 -25.04 -8.85 1.67
C LYS A 185 -25.83 -7.60 2.03
N TYR A 186 -25.23 -6.47 1.71
CA TYR A 186 -25.78 -5.15 1.95
C TYR A 186 -25.56 -4.26 0.73
N GLN A 187 -26.48 -3.32 0.56
CA GLN A 187 -26.29 -2.15 -0.29
C GLN A 187 -25.96 -0.97 0.62
N ALA A 188 -24.74 -0.45 0.56
CA ALA A 188 -24.34 0.74 1.31
C ALA A 188 -24.42 1.97 0.41
N ARG A 189 -25.24 2.97 0.79
CA ARG A 189 -25.23 4.29 0.17
C ARG A 189 -24.17 5.17 0.83
N GLY A 190 -23.23 5.67 0.03
CA GLY A 190 -22.15 6.56 0.45
C GLY A 190 -22.42 8.04 0.16
N ILE A 191 -21.34 8.84 0.12
CA ILE A 191 -21.40 10.26 -0.27
C ILE A 191 -21.87 10.38 -1.72
N GLY A 192 -22.75 11.34 -2.01
CA GLY A 192 -23.21 11.62 -3.38
C GLY A 192 -24.15 10.56 -3.95
N ASP A 193 -24.84 9.82 -3.07
CA ASP A 193 -25.78 8.74 -3.42
C ASP A 193 -25.17 7.57 -4.19
N GLU A 194 -23.83 7.46 -4.20
CA GLU A 194 -23.13 6.30 -4.74
C GLU A 194 -23.47 5.03 -3.94
N GLN A 195 -23.63 3.92 -4.65
CA GLN A 195 -24.09 2.66 -4.08
C GLN A 195 -23.00 1.61 -4.17
N TYR A 196 -22.75 0.95 -3.05
CA TYR A 196 -21.71 -0.06 -2.92
C TYR A 196 -22.31 -1.37 -2.44
N VAL A 197 -22.12 -2.41 -3.22
CA VAL A 197 -22.43 -3.78 -2.78
C VAL A 197 -21.36 -4.23 -1.79
N VAL A 198 -21.78 -4.68 -0.62
CA VAL A 198 -20.93 -5.21 0.45
C VAL A 198 -21.35 -6.64 0.75
N ASP A 199 -20.39 -7.55 0.82
CA ASP A 199 -20.61 -8.93 1.21
C ASP A 199 -19.68 -9.23 2.39
N ILE A 200 -20.28 -9.42 3.57
CA ILE A 200 -19.56 -9.61 4.83
C ILE A 200 -18.95 -10.99 4.93
N ASP A 201 -19.61 -12.01 4.36
CA ASP A 201 -19.16 -13.41 4.41
C ASP A 201 -17.88 -13.60 3.58
N THR A 202 -17.88 -13.06 2.36
CA THR A 202 -16.72 -13.10 1.46
C THR A 202 -15.71 -11.98 1.70
N LYS A 203 -16.01 -11.03 2.61
CA LYS A 203 -15.16 -9.88 2.94
C LYS A 203 -14.88 -8.98 1.73
N THR A 204 -15.90 -8.73 0.90
CA THR A 204 -15.77 -7.92 -0.31
C THR A 204 -16.63 -6.67 -0.27
N CYS A 205 -16.19 -5.64 -0.98
CA CYS A 205 -16.92 -4.40 -1.19
C CYS A 205 -16.66 -3.90 -2.61
N ALA A 206 -17.67 -3.32 -3.26
CA ALA A 206 -17.53 -2.72 -4.59
C ALA A 206 -16.48 -1.60 -4.66
N CYS A 207 -16.08 -1.02 -3.52
CA CYS A 207 -14.97 -0.06 -3.48
C CYS A 207 -13.57 -0.70 -3.55
N ASN A 208 -13.45 -2.04 -3.60
CA ASN A 208 -12.21 -2.84 -3.65
C ASN A 208 -11.22 -2.68 -2.47
N ARG A 209 -11.49 -1.74 -1.56
CA ARG A 209 -10.58 -1.42 -0.47
C ARG A 209 -10.35 -2.60 0.46
N TRP A 210 -11.39 -3.36 0.78
CA TRP A 210 -11.25 -4.50 1.70
C TRP A 210 -10.37 -5.59 1.07
N GLN A 211 -10.58 -5.89 -0.21
CA GLN A 211 -9.85 -6.91 -0.97
C GLN A 211 -8.37 -6.55 -1.14
N LEU A 212 -8.06 -5.29 -1.40
CA LEU A 212 -6.69 -4.85 -1.67
C LEU A 212 -5.87 -4.55 -0.40
N ILE A 213 -6.52 -4.09 0.67
CA ILE A 213 -5.85 -3.59 1.88
C ILE A 213 -5.98 -4.58 3.04
N GLY A 214 -7.01 -5.41 3.08
CA GLY A 214 -7.29 -6.34 4.18
C GLY A 214 -7.88 -5.67 5.42
N ILE A 215 -8.07 -4.36 5.37
CA ILE A 215 -8.74 -3.56 6.41
C ILE A 215 -10.12 -3.17 5.86
N LEU A 216 -11.14 -3.29 6.71
CA LEU A 216 -12.50 -2.87 6.40
C LEU A 216 -12.54 -1.45 5.83
N CYS A 217 -13.38 -1.24 4.82
CA CYS A 217 -13.71 0.09 4.33
C CYS A 217 -14.86 0.71 5.14
N ILE A 218 -15.11 2.01 4.96
CA ILE A 218 -16.21 2.70 5.65
C ILE A 218 -17.58 2.03 5.39
N HIS A 219 -17.82 1.50 4.18
CA HIS A 219 -19.04 0.77 3.84
C HIS A 219 -19.14 -0.55 4.62
N GLY A 220 -18.05 -1.31 4.67
CA GLY A 220 -17.97 -2.57 5.40
C GLY A 220 -18.17 -2.37 6.91
N ILE A 221 -17.54 -1.34 7.49
CA ILE A 221 -17.75 -0.99 8.91
C ILE A 221 -19.21 -0.62 9.16
N SER A 222 -19.79 0.24 8.32
CA SER A 222 -21.19 0.66 8.44
C SER A 222 -22.15 -0.55 8.41
N CYS A 223 -21.95 -1.49 7.49
CA CYS A 223 -22.77 -2.72 7.41
C CYS A 223 -22.60 -3.67 8.61
N ILE A 224 -21.43 -3.67 9.27
CA ILE A 224 -21.20 -4.49 10.47
C ILE A 224 -21.83 -3.86 11.71
N LEU A 225 -21.93 -2.53 11.75
CA LEU A 225 -22.47 -1.78 12.88
C LEU A 225 -23.99 -1.53 12.79
N SER A 226 -24.63 -1.87 11.67
CA SER A 226 -26.05 -1.64 11.39
C SER A 226 -26.99 -2.59 12.14
#